data_AF-A0A931EFW9-F1
#
_entry.id   AF-A0A931EFW9-F1
#
_cell.length_a   1.000
_cell.length_b   1.000
_cell.length_c   1.000
_cell.angle_alpha   90.00
_cell.angle_beta   90.00
_cell.angle_gamma   90.00
#
_symmetry.space_group_name_H-M   'P 1'
#
loop_
_entity.id
_entity.type
_entity.pdbx_description
1 polymer ?
#
loop_
_entity_poly.entity_id
_entity_poly.type
_entity_poly.pdbx_seq_one_letter_code
_entity_poly.pdbx_strand_id
1 'polypeptide(L)'
;MHIPPDWGTFGILIVSFLGFWFIFNRIFLQPVLALLDRRESRLRELGERAAKLIQEREAAEARRAAELATIRRDALERREIERRRAEAEAQKIMEEARGAANAVIDRARTEVQNQLTAAEAELEKLGRRLAIELAERVMGRRLDGAAGSAIS
;
A
#
# COMPACT_ATOMS: atom_id res chain seq x y z
N MET A 1 81.10 -18.78 74.80
CA MET A 1 79.86 -18.38 75.49
C MET A 1 78.73 -19.21 74.92
N HIS A 2 78.37 -20.29 75.62
CA HIS A 2 77.19 -21.09 75.31
C HIS A 2 75.98 -20.35 75.85
N ILE A 3 75.13 -19.83 74.96
CA ILE A 3 73.81 -19.33 75.32
C ILE A 3 72.98 -20.59 75.62
N PRO A 4 72.49 -20.80 76.86
CA PRO A 4 71.69 -21.97 77.17
C PRO A 4 70.41 -21.96 76.32
N PRO A 5 69.81 -23.13 76.04
CA PRO A 5 68.50 -23.18 75.41
C PRO A 5 67.47 -22.64 76.42
N ASP A 6 67.17 -21.35 76.31
CA ASP A 6 66.06 -20.74 77.03
C ASP A 6 64.75 -21.20 76.35
N TRP A 7 64.24 -22.36 76.79
CA TRP A 7 63.00 -22.96 76.27
C TRP A 7 61.80 -21.99 76.32
N GLY A 8 61.83 -21.00 77.22
CA GLY A 8 60.83 -19.93 77.30
C GLY A 8 60.87 -18.96 76.11
N THR A 9 62.06 -18.56 75.65
CA THR A 9 62.22 -17.66 74.48
C THR A 9 61.81 -18.38 73.21
N PHE A 10 62.12 -19.67 73.10
CA PHE A 10 61.66 -20.52 72.00
C PHE A 10 60.13 -20.61 71.96
N GLY A 11 59.48 -20.81 73.11
CA GLY A 11 58.02 -20.79 73.24
C GLY A 11 57.39 -19.46 72.84
N ILE A 12 57.95 -18.33 73.28
CA ILE A 12 57.49 -16.98 72.91
C ILE A 12 57.66 -16.71 71.42
N LEU A 13 58.77 -17.15 70.81
CA LEU A 13 58.99 -17.03 69.37
C LEU A 13 57.97 -17.86 68.57
N ILE A 14 57.66 -19.08 69.01
CA ILE A 14 56.62 -19.92 68.39
C ILE A 14 55.26 -19.24 68.49
N VAL A 15 54.86 -18.77 69.68
CA VAL A 15 53.56 -18.09 69.87
C VAL A 15 53.48 -16.81 69.03
N SER A 16 54.56 -16.04 68.95
CA SER A 16 54.64 -14.84 68.12
C SER A 16 54.58 -15.17 66.63
N PHE A 17 55.25 -16.24 66.20
CA PHE A 17 55.19 -16.74 64.83
C PHE A 17 53.80 -17.25 64.46
N LEU A 18 53.15 -18.02 65.33
CA LEU A 18 51.76 -18.48 65.10
C LEU A 18 50.77 -17.32 65.10
N GLY A 19 50.93 -16.34 66.00
CA GLY A 19 50.12 -15.12 66.01
C GLY A 19 50.28 -14.32 64.71
N PHE A 20 51.52 -14.10 64.28
CA PHE A 20 51.81 -13.46 63.00
C PHE A 20 51.30 -14.26 61.81
N TRP A 21 51.51 -15.58 61.78
CA TRP A 21 51.03 -16.47 60.73
C TRP A 21 49.51 -16.42 60.62
N PHE A 22 48.80 -16.45 61.75
CA PHE A 22 47.34 -16.40 61.75
C PHE A 22 46.82 -15.09 61.17
N ILE A 23 47.42 -13.96 61.58
CA ILE A 23 47.10 -12.63 61.07
C ILE A 23 47.44 -12.55 59.56
N PHE A 24 48.62 -13.01 59.16
CA PHE A 24 49.10 -13.00 57.78
C PHE A 24 48.22 -13.86 56.86
N ASN A 25 47.90 -15.10 57.27
CA ASN A 25 47.04 -16.00 56.53
C ASN A 25 45.64 -15.39 56.31
N ARG A 26 45.07 -14.76 57.35
CA ARG A 26 43.75 -14.12 57.25
C ARG A 26 43.76 -12.86 56.38
N ILE A 27 44.83 -12.07 56.44
CA ILE A 27 44.92 -10.76 55.75
C ILE A 27 45.46 -10.87 54.33
N PHE A 28 46.36 -11.81 54.00
CA PHE A 28 46.96 -11.88 52.67
C PHE A 28 46.33 -12.94 51.77
N LEU A 29 46.10 -14.16 52.26
CA LEU A 29 45.64 -15.25 51.39
C LEU A 29 44.19 -15.06 50.93
N GLN A 30 43.31 -14.60 51.82
CA GLN A 30 41.91 -14.34 51.45
C GLN A 30 41.71 -13.25 50.38
N PRO A 31 42.26 -12.02 50.50
CA PRO A 31 42.05 -11.02 49.47
C PRO A 31 42.77 -11.34 48.16
N VAL A 32 43.89 -12.07 48.19
CA VAL A 32 44.56 -12.51 46.96
C VAL A 32 43.66 -13.50 46.20
N LEU A 33 43.14 -14.54 46.85
CA LEU A 33 42.18 -15.47 46.21
C LEU A 33 40.94 -14.72 45.73
N ALA A 34 40.34 -13.87 46.57
CA ALA A 34 39.16 -13.11 46.19
C ALA A 34 39.40 -12.18 44.99
N LEU A 35 40.61 -11.63 44.83
CA LEU A 35 40.96 -10.81 43.67
C LEU A 35 41.09 -11.65 42.40
N LEU A 36 41.66 -12.85 42.47
CA LEU A 36 41.73 -13.78 41.34
C LEU A 36 40.32 -14.22 40.92
N ASP A 37 39.47 -14.63 41.87
CA ASP A 37 38.08 -15.01 41.61
C ASP A 37 37.30 -13.85 40.96
N ARG A 38 37.48 -12.61 41.43
CA ARG A 38 36.87 -11.42 40.83
C ARG A 38 37.36 -11.10 39.43
N ARG A 39 38.60 -11.50 39.07
CA ARG A 39 39.11 -11.32 37.70
C ARG A 39 38.52 -12.38 36.80
N GLU A 40 38.52 -13.63 37.24
CA GLU A 40 37.97 -14.74 36.49
C GLU A 40 36.46 -14.58 36.26
N SER A 41 35.70 -14.23 37.30
CA SER A 41 34.26 -14.00 37.19
C SER A 41 33.93 -12.85 36.23
N ARG A 42 34.68 -11.74 36.30
CA ARG A 42 34.50 -10.61 35.37
C ARG A 42 34.81 -11.01 33.93
N LEU A 43 35.86 -11.78 33.69
CA LEU A 43 36.19 -12.25 32.34
C LEU A 43 35.11 -13.19 31.79
N ARG A 44 34.63 -14.13 32.61
CA ARG A 44 33.53 -15.03 32.24
C ARG A 44 32.26 -14.24 31.94
N GLU A 45 31.88 -13.32 32.81
CA GLU A 45 30.69 -12.49 32.63
C GLU A 45 30.79 -11.60 31.39
N LEU A 46 31.95 -10.98 31.13
CA LEU A 46 32.17 -10.21 29.90
C LEU A 46 32.07 -11.09 28.65
N GLY A 47 32.62 -12.31 28.69
CA GLY A 47 32.52 -13.28 27.61
C GLY A 47 31.07 -13.70 27.34
N GLU A 48 30.32 -14.04 28.38
CA GLU A 48 28.89 -14.38 28.27
C GLU A 48 28.06 -13.21 27.75
N ARG A 49 28.31 -11.99 28.23
CA ARG A 49 27.63 -10.78 27.74
C ARG A 49 27.94 -10.52 26.27
N ALA A 50 29.20 -10.66 25.86
CA ALA A 50 29.59 -10.50 24.46
C ALA A 50 28.92 -11.56 23.57
N ALA A 51 28.90 -12.83 24.00
CA ALA A 51 28.23 -13.90 23.27
C ALA A 51 26.71 -13.65 23.14
N LYS A 52 26.05 -13.23 24.21
CA LYS A 52 24.63 -12.86 24.19
C LYS A 52 24.35 -11.70 23.24
N LEU A 53 25.17 -10.64 23.28
CA LEU A 53 25.01 -9.49 22.39
C LEU A 53 25.18 -9.87 20.92
N ILE A 54 26.12 -10.76 20.60
CA ILE A 54 26.29 -11.29 19.24
C ILE A 54 25.05 -12.08 18.81
N GLN A 55 24.56 -12.98 19.67
CA GLN A 55 23.37 -13.77 19.39
C GLN A 55 22.11 -12.90 19.20
N GLU A 56 21.92 -11.89 20.06
CA GLU A 56 20.81 -10.94 19.96
C GLU A 56 20.91 -10.10 18.69
N ARG A 57 22.12 -9.67 18.31
CA ARG A 57 22.35 -8.96 17.06
C ARG A 57 21.99 -9.84 15.85
N GLU A 58 22.48 -11.07 15.79
CA GLU A 58 22.18 -12.00 14.70
C GLU A 58 20.68 -12.29 14.61
N ALA A 59 20.02 -12.53 15.75
CA ALA A 59 18.58 -12.73 15.81
C ALA A 59 17.81 -11.48 15.34
N ALA A 60 18.26 -10.28 15.72
CA ALA A 60 17.66 -9.02 15.28
C ALA A 60 17.86 -8.79 13.77
N GLU A 61 19.04 -9.08 13.22
CA GLU A 61 19.32 -9.01 11.79
C GLU A 61 18.45 -10.00 11.00
N ALA A 62 18.33 -11.25 11.48
CA ALA A 62 17.46 -12.25 10.86
C ALA A 62 15.98 -11.83 10.88
N ARG A 63 15.48 -11.28 12.00
CA ARG A 63 14.12 -10.75 12.09
C ARG A 63 13.89 -9.59 11.13
N ARG A 64 14.81 -8.62 11.08
CA ARG A 64 14.73 -7.49 10.13
C ARG A 64 14.75 -7.96 8.68
N ALA A 65 15.60 -8.94 8.34
CA ALA A 65 15.65 -9.49 6.99
C ALA A 65 14.32 -10.18 6.60
N ALA A 66 13.74 -10.96 7.52
CA ALA A 66 12.44 -11.60 7.32
C ALA A 66 11.32 -10.56 7.15
N GLU A 67 11.27 -9.53 8.00
CA GLU A 67 10.29 -8.45 7.92
C GLU A 67 10.43 -7.64 6.62
N LEU A 68 11.66 -7.38 6.16
CA LEU A 68 11.88 -6.73 4.88
C LEU A 68 11.40 -7.58 3.70
N ALA A 69 11.54 -8.90 3.79
CA ALA A 69 11.05 -9.83 2.78
C ALA A 69 9.51 -9.88 2.76
N THR A 70 8.84 -9.88 3.91
CA THR A 70 7.36 -9.83 3.98
C THR A 70 6.83 -8.51 3.45
N ILE A 71 7.42 -7.37 3.85
CA ILE A 71 7.03 -6.04 3.34
C ILE A 71 7.15 -5.98 1.81
N ARG A 72 8.24 -6.51 1.23
CA ARG A 72 8.42 -6.55 -0.22
C ARG A 72 7.36 -7.41 -0.91
N ARG A 73 7.04 -8.57 -0.34
CA ARG A 73 5.99 -9.46 -0.87
C ARG A 73 4.63 -8.77 -0.83
N ASP A 74 4.27 -8.20 0.31
CA ASP A 74 3.00 -7.49 0.50
C ASP A 74 2.89 -6.27 -0.42
N ALA A 75 3.98 -5.54 -0.62
CA ALA A 75 4.01 -4.41 -1.55
C ALA A 75 3.79 -4.85 -3.00
N LEU A 76 4.40 -5.96 -3.43
CA LEU A 76 4.17 -6.52 -4.76
C LEU A 76 2.74 -7.02 -4.93
N GLU A 77 2.19 -7.72 -3.94
CA GLU A 77 0.82 -8.20 -3.96
C GLU A 77 -0.18 -7.05 -4.02
N ARG A 78 0.00 -6.03 -3.18
CA ARG A 78 -0.82 -4.80 -3.22
C ARG A 78 -0.73 -4.11 -4.56
N ARG A 79 0.47 -3.97 -5.13
CA ARG A 79 0.67 -3.37 -6.45
C ARG A 79 -0.07 -4.13 -7.54
N GLU A 80 -0.01 -5.47 -7.53
CA GLU A 80 -0.74 -6.30 -8.50
C GLU A 80 -2.26 -6.20 -8.32
N ILE A 81 -2.76 -6.16 -7.08
CA ILE A 81 -4.19 -5.97 -6.80
C ILE A 81 -4.65 -4.61 -7.34
N GLU A 82 -3.92 -3.54 -7.03
CA GLU A 82 -4.26 -2.20 -7.50
C GLU A 82 -4.16 -2.08 -9.03
N ARG A 83 -3.15 -2.71 -9.66
CA ARG A 83 -3.06 -2.78 -11.12
C ARG A 83 -4.28 -3.47 -11.73
N ARG A 84 -4.68 -4.63 -11.20
CA ARG A 84 -5.85 -5.37 -11.69
C ARG A 84 -7.15 -4.59 -11.49
N ARG A 85 -7.27 -3.87 -10.36
CA ARG A 85 -8.42 -2.97 -10.11
C ARG A 85 -8.47 -1.85 -11.12
N ALA A 86 -7.35 -1.17 -11.36
CA ALA A 86 -7.25 -0.10 -12.34
C ALA A 86 -7.55 -0.59 -13.77
N GLU A 87 -7.07 -1.78 -14.14
CA GLU A 87 -7.38 -2.41 -15.43
C GLU A 87 -8.87 -2.74 -15.57
N ALA A 88 -9.49 -3.31 -14.54
CA ALA A 88 -10.91 -3.61 -14.53
C ALA A 88 -11.78 -2.34 -14.58
N GLU A 89 -11.39 -1.29 -13.86
CA GLU A 89 -12.07 0.00 -13.89
C GLU A 89 -11.93 0.69 -15.24
N ALA A 90 -10.73 0.67 -15.84
CA ALA A 90 -10.51 1.18 -17.19
C ALA A 90 -11.36 0.42 -18.22
N GLN A 91 -11.47 -0.91 -18.10
CA GLN A 91 -12.34 -1.71 -18.96
C GLN A 91 -13.81 -1.32 -18.80
N LYS A 92 -14.29 -1.17 -17.56
CA LYS A 92 -15.67 -0.70 -17.30
C LYS A 92 -15.94 0.66 -17.92
N ILE A 93 -15.06 1.63 -17.71
CA ILE A 93 -15.19 2.98 -18.29
C ILE A 93 -15.23 2.90 -19.82
N MET A 94 -14.39 2.06 -20.43
CA MET A 94 -14.40 1.87 -21.89
C MET A 94 -15.69 1.20 -22.39
N GLU A 95 -16.22 0.22 -21.67
CA GLU A 95 -17.50 -0.42 -21.98
C GLU A 95 -18.68 0.54 -21.86
N GLU A 96 -18.72 1.33 -20.78
CA GLU A 96 -19.73 2.36 -20.56
C GLU A 96 -19.66 3.44 -21.65
N ALA A 97 -18.46 3.91 -22.00
CA ALA A 97 -18.26 4.88 -23.07
C ALA A 97 -18.71 4.34 -24.43
N ARG A 98 -18.41 3.06 -24.74
CA ARG A 98 -18.88 2.39 -25.96
C ARG A 98 -20.39 2.24 -25.96
N GLY A 99 -21.00 1.85 -24.84
CA GLY A 99 -22.44 1.75 -24.68
C GLY A 99 -23.14 3.09 -24.89
N ALA A 100 -22.61 4.16 -24.30
CA ALA A 100 -23.12 5.51 -24.46
C ALA A 100 -22.98 5.99 -25.92
N ALA A 101 -21.85 5.74 -26.57
CA ALA A 101 -21.64 6.08 -27.98
C ALA A 101 -22.65 5.37 -28.90
N ASN A 102 -22.86 4.06 -28.70
CA ASN A 102 -23.85 3.29 -29.44
C ASN A 102 -25.27 3.84 -29.22
N ALA A 103 -25.64 4.15 -27.98
CA ALA A 103 -26.94 4.74 -27.67
C ALA A 103 -27.16 6.11 -28.36
N VAL A 104 -26.10 6.93 -28.47
CA VAL A 104 -26.16 8.20 -29.21
C VAL A 104 -26.35 7.96 -30.70
N ILE A 105 -25.63 7.00 -31.29
CA ILE A 105 -25.78 6.64 -32.71
C ILE A 105 -27.19 6.12 -33.00
N ASP A 106 -27.74 5.25 -32.15
CA ASP A 106 -29.08 4.69 -32.32
C ASP A 106 -30.17 5.76 -32.21
N ARG A 107 -30.03 6.69 -31.26
CA ARG A 107 -30.91 7.86 -31.16
C ARG A 107 -30.83 8.73 -32.41
N ALA A 108 -29.63 9.05 -32.88
CA ALA A 108 -29.43 9.85 -34.07
C ALA A 108 -30.04 9.19 -35.32
N ARG A 109 -29.88 7.87 -35.48
CA ARG A 109 -30.53 7.11 -36.58
C ARG A 109 -32.06 7.20 -36.51
N THR A 110 -32.62 7.04 -35.31
CA THR A 110 -34.07 7.13 -35.10
C THR A 110 -34.59 8.54 -35.40
N GLU A 111 -33.88 9.56 -34.95
CA GLU A 111 -34.20 10.98 -35.23
C GLU A 111 -34.19 11.26 -36.73
N VAL A 112 -33.14 10.81 -37.44
CA VAL A 112 -33.03 10.98 -38.91
C VAL A 112 -34.16 10.28 -39.64
N GLN A 113 -34.52 9.05 -39.24
CA GLN A 113 -35.63 8.32 -39.85
C GLN A 113 -36.96 9.05 -39.65
N ASN A 114 -37.20 9.59 -38.46
CA ASN A 114 -38.39 10.39 -38.15
C ASN A 114 -38.44 11.68 -38.97
N GLN A 115 -37.30 12.38 -39.11
CA GLN A 115 -37.18 13.59 -39.92
C GLN A 115 -37.44 13.30 -41.40
N LEU A 116 -36.93 12.19 -41.94
CA LEU A 116 -37.17 11.77 -43.32
C LEU A 116 -38.67 11.53 -43.55
N THR A 117 -39.31 10.77 -42.67
CA THR A 117 -40.74 10.45 -42.76
C THR A 117 -41.60 11.73 -42.67
N ALA A 118 -41.22 12.67 -41.79
CA ALA A 118 -41.91 13.96 -41.68
C ALA A 118 -41.73 14.82 -42.95
N ALA A 119 -40.52 14.85 -43.51
CA ALA A 119 -40.23 15.57 -44.74
C ALA A 119 -40.98 14.98 -45.95
N GLU A 120 -41.06 13.66 -46.07
CA GLU A 120 -41.87 12.99 -47.10
C GLU A 120 -43.34 13.37 -47.00
N ALA A 121 -43.91 13.39 -45.78
CA ALA A 121 -45.29 13.80 -45.55
C ALA A 121 -45.53 15.29 -45.89
N GLU A 122 -44.57 16.17 -45.61
CA GLU A 122 -44.66 17.58 -46.03
C GLU A 122 -44.57 17.73 -47.56
N LEU A 123 -43.65 17.03 -48.23
CA LEU A 123 -43.52 17.05 -49.68
C LEU A 123 -44.80 16.55 -50.36
N GLU A 124 -45.43 15.51 -49.81
CA GLU A 124 -46.70 14.99 -50.33
C GLU A 124 -47.83 16.03 -50.18
N LYS A 125 -47.93 16.71 -49.04
CA LYS A 125 -48.88 17.81 -48.83
C LYS A 125 -48.64 18.97 -49.80
N LEU A 126 -47.39 19.38 -49.99
CA LEU A 126 -47.00 20.44 -50.92
C LEU A 126 -47.32 20.05 -52.36
N GLY A 127 -47.03 18.81 -52.75
CA GLY A 127 -47.35 18.26 -54.07
C GLY A 127 -48.85 18.25 -54.35
N ARG A 128 -49.68 17.85 -53.38
CA ARG A 128 -51.15 17.92 -53.51
C ARG A 128 -51.64 19.36 -53.65
N ARG A 129 -51.10 20.30 -52.87
CA ARG A 129 -51.42 21.74 -53.00
C ARG A 129 -51.06 22.29 -54.38
N LEU A 130 -49.86 22.00 -54.86
CA LEU A 130 -49.39 22.42 -56.19
C LEU A 130 -50.24 21.81 -57.31
N ALA A 131 -50.63 20.53 -57.19
CA ALA A 131 -51.51 19.88 -58.14
C ALA A 131 -52.90 20.53 -58.20
N ILE A 132 -53.46 20.94 -57.05
CA ILE A 132 -54.72 21.68 -56.99
C ILE A 132 -54.57 23.07 -57.62
N GLU A 133 -53.53 23.83 -57.27
CA GLU A 133 -53.26 25.14 -57.88
C GLU A 133 -53.08 25.05 -59.40
N LEU A 134 -52.34 24.03 -59.88
CA LEU A 134 -52.17 23.78 -61.31
C LEU A 134 -53.48 23.38 -61.97
N ALA A 135 -54.28 22.51 -61.34
CA ALA A 135 -55.59 22.12 -61.86
C ALA A 135 -56.54 23.33 -61.94
N GLU A 136 -56.55 24.23 -60.95
CA GLU A 136 -57.31 25.49 -60.99
C GLU A 136 -56.84 26.41 -62.14
N ARG A 137 -55.52 26.48 -62.36
CA ARG A 137 -54.91 27.34 -63.39
C ARG A 137 -55.08 26.79 -64.81
N VAL A 138 -55.06 25.47 -64.98
CA VAL A 138 -55.24 24.75 -66.26
C VAL A 138 -56.72 24.57 -66.60
N MET A 139 -57.60 24.32 -65.62
CA MET A 139 -59.05 24.27 -65.83
C MET A 139 -59.68 25.64 -66.12
N GLY A 140 -58.87 26.70 -66.17
CA GLY A 140 -59.22 27.94 -66.87
C GLY A 140 -60.53 28.55 -66.40
N ARG A 141 -60.86 28.44 -65.10
CA ARG A 141 -62.06 29.08 -64.56
C ARG A 141 -61.65 30.26 -63.70
N ARG A 142 -61.41 31.37 -64.38
CA ARG A 142 -62.13 32.57 -63.97
C ARG A 142 -63.60 32.14 -63.92
N LEU A 143 -64.15 31.94 -62.73
CA LEU A 143 -65.59 32.05 -62.59
C LEU A 143 -65.89 33.50 -62.94
N ASP A 144 -66.51 33.65 -64.09
CA ASP A 144 -66.76 34.91 -64.77
C ASP A 144 -67.45 35.91 -63.85
N GLY A 145 -66.83 37.09 -63.76
CA GLY A 145 -67.66 38.28 -63.79
C GLY A 145 -68.33 38.34 -65.16
N ALA A 146 -69.67 38.42 -65.14
CA ALA A 146 -70.54 38.84 -66.24
C ALA A 146 -70.89 37.81 -67.35
N ALA A 147 -72.00 37.10 -67.14
CA ALA A 147 -73.16 37.22 -68.03
C ALA A 147 -74.24 37.94 -67.19
N GLY A 148 -74.62 39.19 -67.43
CA GLY A 148 -75.29 39.60 -68.66
C GLY A 148 -76.80 39.46 -68.45
N SER A 149 -77.40 40.47 -67.82
CA SER A 149 -78.81 40.91 -67.93
C SER A 149 -79.69 40.13 -68.91
N ALA A 150 -80.80 39.57 -68.44
CA ALA A 150 -82.16 39.93 -68.86
C ALA A 150 -83.20 38.88 -68.41
N ILE A 151 -84.38 39.39 -68.03
CA ILE A 151 -85.69 38.74 -67.96
C ILE A 151 -86.10 38.14 -66.59
N SER A 152 -87.10 38.83 -66.03
CA SER A 152 -88.05 38.50 -64.96
C SER A 152 -87.57 38.58 -63.51
#